data_AF-A0A2M6YN50-F1
#
_entry.id   AF-A0A2M6YN50-F1
#
_cell.length_a   1.000
_cell.length_b   1.000
_cell.length_c   1.000
_cell.angle_alpha   90.00
_cell.angle_beta   90.00
_cell.angle_gamma   90.00
#
_symmetry.space_group_name_H-M   'P 1'
#
loop_
_entity.id
_entity.type
_entity.pdbx_description
1 polymer ?
#
loop_
_entity_poly.entity_id
_entity_poly.type
_entity_poly.pdbx_seq_one_letter_code
_entity_poly.pdbx_strand_id
1 'polypeptide(L)'
;LKTEPVSAATLETAKDMVITMHHLGLESLAAQAQRAAVDELMGLGRDYAENYPRLVQTVTAADVQTVAQRLFAHRLLVRTLPEHPVEVLEAPPPRADVR
;
A
#
# COMPACT_ATOMS: atom_id res chain seq x y z
N LEU A 1 3.25 16.20 0.62
CA LEU A 1 1.94 15.62 0.24
C LEU A 1 0.76 16.46 0.70
N LYS A 2 0.60 16.77 2.00
CA LYS A 2 -0.52 17.63 2.46
C LYS A 2 -0.33 19.10 2.04
N THR A 3 0.87 19.63 2.28
CA THR A 3 1.26 21.02 2.00
C THR A 3 1.78 21.20 0.58
N GLU A 4 2.63 20.28 0.13
CA GLU A 4 3.23 20.32 -1.20
C GLU A 4 2.83 19.10 -2.04
N PRO A 5 2.58 19.27 -3.34
CA PRO A 5 2.28 18.18 -4.25
C PRO A 5 3.48 17.24 -4.39
N VAL A 6 3.23 16.00 -4.80
CA VAL A 6 4.28 15.04 -5.15
C VAL A 6 5.02 15.49 -6.40
N SER A 7 6.32 15.23 -6.47
CA SER A 7 7.10 15.51 -7.69
C SER A 7 6.60 14.66 -8.86
N ALA A 8 6.70 15.18 -10.09
CA ALA A 8 6.30 14.44 -11.28
C ALA A 8 7.07 13.11 -11.43
N ALA A 9 8.39 13.13 -11.18
CA ALA A 9 9.22 11.93 -11.25
C ALA A 9 8.77 10.86 -10.25
N THR A 10 8.50 11.25 -8.99
CA THR A 10 8.01 10.32 -7.96
C THR A 10 6.62 9.78 -8.30
N LEU A 11 5.74 10.61 -8.86
CA LEU A 11 4.40 10.18 -9.27
C LEU A 11 4.46 9.13 -10.38
N GLU A 12 5.27 9.35 -11.41
CA GLU A 12 5.41 8.39 -12.51
C GLU A 12 6.03 7.08 -12.04
N THR A 13 7.10 7.11 -11.23
CA THR A 13 7.66 5.89 -10.64
C THR A 13 6.63 5.13 -9.80
N ALA A 14 5.80 5.83 -9.03
CA ALA A 14 4.76 5.19 -8.24
C ALA A 14 3.66 4.56 -9.12
N LYS A 15 3.26 5.22 -10.22
CA LYS A 15 2.30 4.66 -11.19
C LYS A 15 2.83 3.40 -11.83
N ASP A 16 4.09 3.41 -12.30
CA ASP A 16 4.73 2.25 -12.91
C ASP A 16 4.78 1.06 -11.94
N MET A 17 5.11 1.31 -10.67
CA MET A 17 5.13 0.28 -9.63
C MET A 17 3.73 -0.33 -9.40
N VAL A 18 2.69 0.50 -9.31
CA VAL A 18 1.30 0.03 -9.11
C VAL A 18 0.82 -0.79 -10.31
N ILE A 19 1.11 -0.36 -11.52
CA ILE A 19 0.73 -1.07 -12.75
C ILE A 19 1.48 -2.41 -12.84
N THR A 20 2.78 -2.42 -12.53
CA THR A 20 3.58 -3.64 -12.51
C THR A 20 3.02 -4.65 -11.50
N MET A 21 2.72 -4.19 -10.27
CA MET A 21 2.15 -5.05 -9.23
C MET A 21 0.77 -5.58 -9.60
N HIS A 22 -0.05 -4.79 -10.32
CA HIS A 22 -1.35 -5.24 -10.83
C HIS A 22 -1.19 -6.42 -11.81
N HIS A 23 -0.26 -6.32 -12.76
CA HIS A 23 0.00 -7.41 -13.70
C HIS A 23 0.55 -8.66 -13.00
N LEU A 24 1.51 -8.49 -12.09
CA LEU A 24 2.06 -9.57 -11.28
C LEU A 24 0.98 -10.27 -10.44
N GLY A 25 0.04 -9.49 -9.88
CA GLY A 25 -1.10 -9.99 -9.13
C GLY A 25 -2.11 -10.79 -9.96
N LEU A 26 -2.03 -10.77 -11.30
CA LEU A 26 -2.92 -11.47 -12.22
C LEU A 26 -2.24 -12.62 -12.96
N GLU A 27 -1.05 -13.06 -12.57
CA GLU A 27 -0.30 -14.11 -13.27
C GLU A 27 -0.98 -15.49 -13.20
N SER A 28 -1.72 -15.79 -12.12
CA SER A 28 -2.38 -17.08 -11.96
C SER A 28 -3.85 -17.03 -12.33
N LEU A 29 -4.37 -18.15 -12.88
CA LEU A 29 -5.80 -18.31 -13.18
C LEU A 29 -6.68 -18.12 -11.95
N ALA A 30 -6.24 -18.59 -10.78
CA ALA A 30 -6.97 -18.41 -9.54
C ALA A 30 -7.07 -16.93 -9.15
N ALA A 31 -5.98 -16.17 -9.29
CA ALA A 31 -5.98 -14.74 -9.00
C ALA A 31 -6.87 -13.95 -9.98
N GLN A 32 -6.83 -14.30 -11.27
CA GLN A 32 -7.73 -13.71 -12.28
C GLN A 32 -9.20 -14.01 -11.97
N ALA A 33 -9.55 -15.26 -11.63
CA ALA A 33 -10.91 -15.65 -11.28
C ALA A 33 -11.41 -14.93 -10.02
N GLN A 34 -10.57 -14.86 -8.98
CA GLN A 34 -10.88 -14.11 -7.76
C GLN A 34 -11.09 -12.63 -8.07
N ARG A 35 -10.22 -12.02 -8.89
CA ARG A 35 -10.35 -10.61 -9.26
C ARG A 35 -11.67 -10.34 -9.98
N ALA A 36 -11.99 -11.15 -11.00
CA ALA A 36 -13.24 -11.02 -11.74
C ALA A 36 -14.47 -11.16 -10.83
N ALA A 37 -14.46 -12.13 -9.90
CA ALA A 37 -15.55 -12.32 -8.95
C ALA A 37 -15.74 -11.10 -8.02
N VAL A 38 -14.64 -10.52 -7.52
CA VAL A 38 -14.69 -9.33 -6.66
C VAL A 38 -15.13 -8.09 -7.44
N ASP A 39 -14.62 -7.90 -8.66
CA ASP A 39 -14.96 -6.75 -9.50
C ASP A 39 -16.45 -6.77 -9.89
N GLU A 40 -17.03 -7.95 -10.19
CA GLU A 40 -18.47 -8.12 -10.39
C GLU A 40 -19.27 -7.87 -9.09
N LEU A 41 -18.83 -8.44 -7.97
CA LEU A 41 -19.50 -8.25 -6.67
C LEU A 41 -19.57 -6.78 -6.26
N MET A 42 -18.52 -6.01 -6.57
CA MET A 42 -18.44 -4.57 -6.28
C MET A 42 -19.11 -3.68 -7.35
N GLY A 43 -19.68 -4.27 -8.41
CA GLY A 43 -20.35 -3.53 -9.49
C GLY A 43 -19.38 -2.79 -10.43
N LEU A 44 -18.12 -3.19 -10.46
CA LEU A 44 -17.09 -2.61 -11.35
C LEU A 44 -17.10 -3.25 -12.74
N GLY A 45 -17.57 -4.50 -12.82
CA GLY A 45 -17.72 -5.28 -14.05
C GLY A 45 -16.44 -6.00 -14.48
N ARG A 46 -16.61 -7.01 -15.34
CA ARG A 46 -15.56 -7.91 -15.83
C ARG A 46 -14.34 -7.22 -16.44
N ASP A 47 -14.55 -6.10 -17.14
CA ASP A 47 -13.50 -5.42 -17.89
C ASP A 47 -12.68 -4.43 -17.02
N TYR A 48 -12.98 -4.35 -15.72
CA TYR A 48 -12.33 -3.41 -14.81
C TYR A 48 -10.83 -3.70 -14.65
N ALA A 49 -10.48 -4.98 -14.48
CA ALA A 49 -9.07 -5.40 -14.35
C ALA A 49 -8.21 -5.01 -15.57
N GLU A 50 -8.79 -5.04 -16.78
CA GLU A 50 -8.11 -4.63 -18.01
C GLU A 50 -7.95 -3.10 -18.10
N ASN A 51 -8.95 -2.36 -17.62
CA ASN A 51 -8.96 -0.90 -17.64
C ASN A 51 -8.18 -0.25 -16.49
N TYR A 52 -7.89 -0.99 -15.42
CA TYR A 52 -7.26 -0.48 -14.21
C TYR A 52 -5.94 0.27 -14.46
N PRO A 53 -4.98 -0.25 -15.28
CA PRO A 53 -3.75 0.48 -15.60
C PRO A 53 -4.00 1.85 -16.24
N ARG A 54 -4.99 1.94 -17.14
CA ARG A 54 -5.38 3.21 -17.78
C ARG A 54 -5.91 4.20 -16.75
N LEU A 55 -6.70 3.75 -15.78
CA LEU A 55 -7.21 4.60 -14.69
C LEU A 55 -6.07 5.12 -13.81
N VAL A 56 -5.12 4.27 -13.44
CA VAL A 56 -3.93 4.68 -12.68
C VAL A 56 -3.12 5.75 -13.42
N GLN A 57 -2.96 5.61 -14.74
CA GLN A 57 -2.25 6.60 -15.55
C GLN A 57 -2.90 8.00 -15.52
N THR A 58 -4.23 8.07 -15.41
CA THR A 58 -4.96 9.36 -15.35
C THR A 58 -4.79 10.13 -14.03
N VAL A 59 -4.22 9.50 -13.00
CA VAL A 59 -4.04 10.14 -11.69
C VAL A 59 -3.05 11.29 -11.77
N THR A 60 -3.43 12.45 -11.23
CA THR A 60 -2.60 13.64 -11.18
C THR A 60 -2.02 13.87 -9.78
N ALA A 61 -0.96 14.68 -9.69
CA ALA A 61 -0.40 15.09 -8.39
C ALA A 61 -1.42 15.88 -7.53
N ALA A 62 -2.37 16.58 -8.17
CA ALA A 62 -3.43 17.31 -7.50
C ALA A 62 -4.47 16.35 -6.86
N ASP A 63 -4.81 15.25 -7.54
CA ASP A 63 -5.70 14.22 -6.99
C ASP A 63 -5.07 13.60 -5.72
N VAL A 64 -3.79 13.25 -5.80
CA VAL A 64 -3.02 12.71 -4.67
C VAL A 64 -3.00 13.69 -3.50
N GLN A 65 -2.74 14.97 -3.77
CA GLN A 65 -2.74 16.00 -2.73
C GLN A 65 -4.12 16.18 -2.09
N THR A 66 -5.19 16.20 -2.90
CA THR A 66 -6.57 16.31 -2.42
C THR A 66 -6.93 15.17 -1.47
N VAL A 67 -6.59 13.94 -1.86
CA VAL A 67 -6.80 12.75 -1.02
C VAL A 67 -5.96 12.81 0.25
N ALA A 68 -4.69 13.22 0.16
CA ALA A 68 -3.82 13.37 1.32
C ALA A 68 -4.34 14.40 2.32
N GLN A 69 -4.89 15.53 1.85
CA GLN A 69 -5.50 16.54 2.70
C GLN A 69 -6.72 16.00 3.46
N ARG A 70 -7.54 15.16 2.80
CA ARG A 70 -8.71 14.53 3.41
C ARG A 70 -8.34 13.42 4.39
N LEU A 71 -7.51 12.47 3.97
CA LEU A 71 -7.21 11.25 4.72
C LEU A 71 -6.22 11.48 5.86
N PHE A 72 -5.31 12.45 5.75
CA PHE A 72 -4.35 12.75 6.83
C PHE A 72 -4.89 13.77 7.84
N ALA A 73 -6.16 14.19 7.72
CA ALA A 73 -6.78 15.11 8.67
C ALA A 73 -7.08 14.44 10.02
N HIS A 74 -7.47 13.17 10.01
CA HIS A 74 -7.85 12.40 11.20
C HIS A 74 -7.07 11.09 11.23
N ARG A 75 -6.63 10.66 12.41
CA ARG A 75 -5.88 9.40 12.56
C ARG A 75 -6.45 8.56 13.70
N LEU A 76 -6.56 7.26 13.45
CA LEU A 76 -6.74 6.25 14.49
C LEU A 76 -5.36 5.68 14.82
N LEU A 77 -4.94 5.79 16.08
CA LEU A 77 -3.65 5.28 16.53
C LEU A 77 -3.89 4.02 17.36
N VAL A 78 -3.46 2.88 16.81
CA VAL A 78 -3.49 1.59 17.50
C VAL A 78 -2.06 1.28 17.93
N ARG A 79 -1.87 1.05 19.23
CA ARG A 79 -0.60 0.59 19.81
C ARG A 79 -0.84 -0.71 20.53
N THR A 80 -0.05 -1.71 20.19
CA THR A 80 0.07 -2.92 20.99
C THR A 80 1.23 -2.74 21.95
N LEU A 81 1.04 -3.18 23.19
CA LEU A 81 2.10 -3.29 24.19
C LEU A 81 2.22 -4.78 24.54
N PRO A 82 3.43 -5.34 24.61
CA PRO A 82 3.62 -6.68 25.17
C PRO A 82 3.06 -6.70 26.60
N GLU A 83 2.43 -7.81 26.99
CA GLU A 83 1.87 -7.97 28.34
C GLU A 83 2.95 -7.85 29.44
N HIS A 84 4.19 -8.24 29.12
CA HIS A 84 5.36 -8.17 30.01
C HIS A 84 6.53 -7.40 29.37
N PRO A 85 6.53 -6.06 29.40
CA PRO A 85 7.49 -5.25 28.66
C PRO A 85 8.92 -5.25 29.24
N VAL A 86 9.11 -5.61 30.51
CA VAL A 86 10.44 -5.58 31.18
C VAL A 86 11.29 -6.80 30.79
N GLU A 87 10.67 -7.98 30.65
CA GLU A 87 11.38 -9.23 30.33
C GLU A 87 11.98 -9.24 28.92
N VAL A 88 11.45 -8.44 28.00
CA VAL A 88 11.94 -8.32 26.61
C VAL A 88 13.10 -7.30 26.51
N LEU A 89 13.23 -6.39 27.47
CA LEU A 89 14.24 -5.33 27.48
C LEU A 89 15.50 -5.68 28.26
N GLU A 90 15.52 -6.80 29.00
CA GLU A 90 16.75 -7.36 29.57
C GLU A 90 17.58 -7.96 28.45
N ALA A 91 18.46 -7.14 27.85
CA ALA A 91 19.52 -7.65 27.00
C ALA A 91 20.31 -8.72 27.78
N PRO A 92 20.61 -9.89 27.20
CA PRO A 92 21.40 -10.90 27.88
C PRO A 92 22.76 -10.29 28.26
N PRO A 93 23.31 -10.62 29.45
CA PRO A 93 24.61 -10.08 29.86
C PRO A 93 25.66 -10.38 28.78
N PRO A 94 26.60 -9.46 28.51
CA PRO A 94 27.63 -9.69 27.50
C PRO A 94 28.34 -10.99 27.82
N ARG A 95 28.42 -11.89 26.82
CA ARG A 95 29.11 -13.17 26.97
C ARG A 95 30.53 -12.86 27.45
N ALA A 96 30.86 -13.33 28.66
CA ALA A 96 32.21 -13.23 29.16
C ALA A 96 33.11 -14.03 28.22
N ASP A 97 34.00 -13.34 27.52
CA ASP A 97 34.99 -13.96 26.65
C ASP A 97 35.84 -14.92 27.48
N VAL A 98 35.68 -16.22 27.21
CA VAL A 98 36.49 -17.27 27.82
C VAL A 98 37.88 -17.18 27.18
N ARG A 99 38.87 -16.77 27.98
CA ARG A 99 40.30 -16.92 27.68
C ARG A 99 40.76 -18.36 27.87
#